data_AF-A0A525PR35-F1
#
_entry.id   AF-A0A525PR35-F1
#
_cell.length_a   1.000
_cell.length_b   1.000
_cell.length_c   1.000
_cell.angle_alpha   90.00
_cell.angle_beta   90.00
_cell.angle_gamma   90.00
#
_symmetry.space_group_name_H-M   'P 1'
#
loop_
_entity.id
_entity.type
_entity.pdbx_description
1 polymer ?
#
loop_
_entity_poly.entity_id
_entity_poly.type
_entity_poly.pdbx_seq_one_letter_code
_entity_poly.pdbx_strand_id
1 'polypeptide(L)'
;MKFHRISNTIYALVGALAIASAANAGETLLDVSIGDQQHKYTLEDLQALPSTEFATTTIWTDGQQVFEGVLLKELLGKLDVTEGEIEATAINDYSVTLPVSDATVDGPIVAYLLNGSLMSRRGKGPLWIVYPYDSNPSYKTETIYSRSIWQMDRIAVK
;
A
#
# COMPACT_ATOMS: atom_id res chain seq x y z
N MET A 1 38.23 -35.31 48.87
CA MET A 1 37.03 -35.88 48.22
C MET A 1 35.85 -34.93 48.49
N LYS A 2 35.04 -34.64 47.46
CA LYS A 2 33.90 -33.69 47.38
C LYS A 2 34.23 -32.20 47.16
N PHE A 3 34.38 -31.86 45.88
CA PHE A 3 34.13 -30.53 45.32
C PHE A 3 32.62 -30.22 45.43
N HIS A 4 32.25 -29.01 45.86
CA HIS A 4 30.90 -28.48 45.65
C HIS A 4 30.98 -27.28 44.71
N ARG A 5 30.37 -27.47 43.54
CA ARG A 5 30.07 -26.44 42.54
C ARG A 5 28.80 -25.73 42.98
N ILE A 6 28.75 -24.41 42.88
CA ILE A 6 27.46 -23.68 42.91
C ILE A 6 27.38 -22.88 41.61
N SER A 7 26.48 -23.34 40.75
CA SER A 7 26.16 -22.76 39.45
C SER A 7 25.30 -21.52 39.67
N ASN A 8 25.74 -20.35 39.18
CA ASN A 8 24.86 -19.20 38.96
C ASN A 8 24.49 -19.18 37.47
N THR A 9 23.32 -19.69 37.14
CA THR A 9 22.75 -19.55 35.80
C THR A 9 21.57 -18.58 35.92
N ILE A 10 21.81 -17.33 35.55
CA ILE A 10 20.79 -16.29 35.42
C ILE A 10 20.14 -16.49 34.05
N TYR A 11 18.87 -16.91 34.02
CA TYR A 11 18.05 -16.83 32.81
C TYR A 11 17.60 -15.37 32.64
N ALA A 12 18.22 -14.65 31.71
CA ALA A 12 17.69 -13.38 31.26
C ALA A 12 16.52 -13.65 30.31
N LEU A 13 15.31 -13.48 30.81
CA LEU A 13 14.07 -13.49 30.03
C LEU A 13 14.03 -12.18 29.20
N VAL A 14 14.42 -12.24 27.93
CA VAL A 14 14.23 -11.12 27.00
C VAL A 14 12.76 -11.14 26.57
N GLY A 15 11.96 -10.27 27.18
CA GLY A 15 10.57 -10.04 26.77
C GLY A 15 10.53 -9.37 25.40
N ALA A 16 9.85 -9.98 24.44
CA ALA A 16 9.55 -9.36 23.16
C ALA A 16 8.63 -8.14 23.39
N LEU A 17 9.12 -6.94 23.09
CA LEU A 17 8.27 -5.76 22.95
C LEU A 17 7.44 -5.94 21.68
N ALA A 18 6.16 -6.29 21.85
CA ALA A 18 5.18 -6.07 20.80
C ALA A 18 4.97 -4.56 20.68
N ILE A 19 5.51 -3.96 19.61
CA ILE A 19 5.17 -2.59 19.23
C ILE A 19 3.76 -2.67 18.66
N ALA A 20 2.76 -2.41 19.49
CA ALA A 20 1.41 -2.17 19.01
C ALA A 20 1.43 -0.82 18.28
N SER A 21 1.33 -0.84 16.95
CA SER A 21 1.04 0.37 16.17
C SER A 21 -0.26 0.97 16.70
N ALA A 22 -0.21 2.23 17.12
CA ALA A 22 -1.40 2.98 17.47
C ALA A 22 -2.26 3.11 16.21
N ALA A 23 -3.40 2.42 16.17
CA ALA A 23 -4.41 2.66 15.15
C ALA A 23 -4.94 4.09 15.35
N ASN A 24 -4.80 4.93 14.32
CA ASN A 24 -5.34 6.27 14.33
C ASN A 24 -6.88 6.19 14.32
N ALA A 25 -7.56 7.01 15.13
CA ALA A 25 -9.00 6.87 15.43
C ALA A 25 -9.94 7.42 14.33
N GLY A 26 -9.44 7.52 13.08
CA GLY A 26 -10.18 8.00 11.92
C GLY A 26 -10.96 6.91 11.18
N GLU A 27 -11.77 7.32 10.20
CA GLU A 27 -12.42 6.39 9.26
C GLU A 27 -11.37 5.63 8.46
N THR A 28 -11.46 4.30 8.44
CA THR A 28 -10.57 3.46 7.62
C THR A 28 -10.79 3.76 6.15
N LEU A 29 -9.70 4.12 5.46
CA LEU A 29 -9.70 4.43 4.02
C LEU A 29 -9.18 3.25 3.18
N LEU A 30 -8.22 2.50 3.73
CA LEU A 30 -7.63 1.32 3.12
C LEU A 30 -7.50 0.19 4.14
N ASP A 31 -8.02 -0.98 3.80
CA ASP A 31 -7.75 -2.24 4.50
C ASP A 31 -6.74 -3.06 3.69
N VAL A 32 -5.63 -3.46 4.31
CA VAL A 32 -4.60 -4.30 3.70
C VAL A 32 -4.52 -5.62 4.46
N SER A 33 -4.79 -6.74 3.78
CA SER A 33 -4.70 -8.08 4.35
C SER A 33 -3.52 -8.87 3.81
N ILE A 34 -2.73 -9.49 4.70
CA ILE A 34 -1.61 -10.37 4.37
C ILE A 34 -1.79 -11.66 5.18
N GLY A 35 -2.24 -12.73 4.52
CA GLY A 35 -2.73 -13.92 5.23
C GLY A 35 -3.83 -13.56 6.24
N ASP A 36 -3.63 -13.89 7.52
CA ASP A 36 -4.57 -13.58 8.60
C ASP A 36 -4.35 -12.18 9.22
N GLN A 37 -3.30 -11.45 8.79
CA GLN A 37 -2.99 -10.11 9.31
C GLN A 37 -3.78 -9.05 8.57
N GLN A 38 -4.38 -8.11 9.31
CA GLN A 38 -5.09 -6.96 8.77
C GLN A 38 -4.43 -5.66 9.24
N HIS A 39 -4.21 -4.76 8.29
CA HIS A 39 -3.63 -3.44 8.50
C HIS A 39 -4.60 -2.39 7.96
N LYS A 40 -5.11 -1.53 8.83
CA LYS A 40 -6.07 -0.48 8.46
C LYS A 40 -5.37 0.86 8.47
N TYR A 41 -5.56 1.61 7.39
CA TYR A 41 -5.00 2.94 7.21
C TYR A 41 -6.12 3.97 7.08
N THR A 42 -6.04 5.01 7.88
CA THR A 42 -6.78 6.27 7.67
C THR A 42 -6.08 7.11 6.58
N LEU A 43 -6.71 8.21 6.15
CA LEU A 43 -6.06 9.18 5.26
C LEU A 43 -4.77 9.73 5.90
N GLU A 44 -4.82 10.06 7.18
CA GLU A 44 -3.68 10.60 7.93
C GLU A 44 -2.53 9.59 7.98
N ASP A 45 -2.82 8.29 8.15
CA ASP A 45 -1.80 7.25 8.14
C ASP A 45 -1.11 7.15 6.77
N LEU A 46 -1.86 7.26 5.67
CA LEU A 46 -1.30 7.28 4.32
C LEU A 46 -0.47 8.54 4.07
N GLN A 47 -0.94 9.70 4.51
CA GLN A 47 -0.21 10.98 4.36
C GLN A 47 1.04 11.07 5.25
N ALA A 48 1.13 10.26 6.29
CA ALA A 48 2.35 10.13 7.11
C ALA A 48 3.44 9.29 6.42
N LEU A 49 3.14 8.60 5.32
CA LEU A 49 4.11 7.90 4.49
C LEU A 49 4.80 8.86 3.50
N PRO A 50 5.99 8.51 2.98
CA PRO A 50 6.61 9.30 1.92
C PRO A 50 5.66 9.47 0.73
N SER A 51 5.29 10.72 0.44
CA SER A 51 4.44 11.07 -0.69
C SER A 51 5.22 11.02 -2.00
N THR A 52 4.55 10.57 -3.07
CA THR A 52 5.03 10.57 -4.45
C THR A 52 3.99 11.25 -5.33
N GLU A 53 4.45 12.19 -6.16
CA GLU A 53 3.63 12.92 -7.12
C GLU A 53 4.15 12.66 -8.54
N PHE A 54 3.24 12.45 -9.49
CA PHE A 54 3.58 12.50 -10.92
C PHE A 54 2.43 13.01 -11.79
N ALA A 55 2.80 13.51 -12.97
CA ALA A 55 1.86 13.88 -14.02
C ALA A 55 1.79 12.81 -15.11
N THR A 56 0.59 12.37 -15.48
CA THR A 56 0.37 11.43 -16.60
C THR A 56 -1.00 11.65 -17.25
N THR A 57 -1.11 11.34 -18.53
CA THR A 57 -2.40 11.12 -19.21
C THR A 57 -2.92 9.73 -18.88
N THR A 58 -4.25 9.57 -18.88
CA THR A 58 -4.90 8.26 -18.70
C THR A 58 -5.97 8.08 -19.77
N ILE A 59 -6.40 6.84 -20.01
CA ILE A 59 -7.50 6.56 -20.94
C ILE A 59 -8.88 6.86 -20.35
N TRP A 60 -8.96 7.26 -19.06
CA TRP A 60 -10.21 7.48 -18.33
C TRP A 60 -10.42 8.93 -17.89
N THR A 61 -9.54 9.83 -18.29
CA THR A 61 -9.54 11.26 -17.94
C THR A 61 -9.09 12.09 -19.13
N ASP A 62 -9.61 13.30 -19.26
CA ASP A 62 -9.21 14.20 -20.34
C ASP A 62 -7.96 14.99 -19.99
N GLY A 63 -6.95 14.92 -20.86
CA GLY A 63 -5.69 15.64 -20.69
C GLY A 63 -4.79 15.06 -19.60
N GLN A 64 -3.69 15.78 -19.31
CA GLN A 64 -2.72 15.38 -18.30
C GLN A 64 -3.30 15.63 -16.90
N GLN A 65 -3.16 14.64 -16.02
CA GLN A 65 -3.56 14.69 -14.62
C GLN A 65 -2.34 14.66 -13.73
N VAL A 66 -2.42 15.26 -12.55
CA VAL A 66 -1.43 15.15 -11.47
C VAL A 66 -1.99 14.26 -10.38
N PHE A 67 -1.32 13.14 -10.11
CA PHE A 67 -1.67 12.23 -9.04
C PHE A 67 -0.66 12.34 -7.91
N GLU A 68 -1.15 12.32 -6.68
CA GLU A 68 -0.30 12.27 -5.49
C GLU A 68 -0.80 11.19 -4.52
N GLY A 69 0.13 10.44 -3.97
CA GLY A 69 -0.15 9.39 -3.00
C GLY A 69 1.09 8.65 -2.53
N VAL A 70 0.90 7.45 -1.99
CA VAL A 70 1.99 6.61 -1.50
C VAL A 70 2.44 5.66 -2.60
N LEU A 71 3.74 5.56 -2.85
CA LEU A 71 4.27 4.55 -3.76
C LEU A 71 3.88 3.14 -3.29
N LEU A 72 3.34 2.30 -4.18
CA LEU A 72 2.90 0.95 -3.82
C LEU A 72 4.05 0.15 -3.21
N LYS A 73 5.27 0.36 -3.71
CA LYS A 73 6.50 -0.21 -3.17
C LYS A 73 6.74 0.15 -1.70
N GLU A 74 6.53 1.41 -1.33
CA GLU A 74 6.74 1.90 0.04
C GLU A 74 5.67 1.37 0.99
N LEU A 75 4.41 1.28 0.52
CA LEU A 75 3.32 0.68 1.29
C LEU A 75 3.60 -0.79 1.60
N LEU A 76 3.99 -1.58 0.59
CA LEU A 76 4.30 -3.00 0.75
C LEU A 76 5.59 -3.23 1.55
N GLY A 77 6.60 -2.40 1.32
CA GLY A 77 7.87 -2.47 2.05
C GLY A 77 7.71 -2.23 3.55
N LYS A 78 6.76 -1.36 3.95
CA LYS A 78 6.39 -1.17 5.36
C LYS A 78 5.79 -2.40 6.04
N LEU A 79 5.26 -3.33 5.25
CA LEU A 79 4.63 -4.57 5.70
C LEU A 79 5.53 -5.78 5.46
N ASP A 80 6.81 -5.56 5.12
CA ASP A 80 7.78 -6.60 4.78
C ASP A 80 7.32 -7.55 3.64
N VAL A 81 6.43 -7.06 2.76
CA VAL A 81 5.95 -7.81 1.59
C VAL A 81 6.95 -7.64 0.44
N THR A 82 7.47 -8.76 -0.05
CA THR A 82 8.51 -8.78 -1.10
C THR A 82 8.14 -9.59 -2.34
N GLU A 83 7.14 -10.46 -2.25
CA GLU A 83 6.66 -11.32 -3.32
C GLU A 83 5.16 -11.61 -3.16
N GLY A 84 4.57 -12.27 -4.17
CA GLY A 84 3.16 -12.66 -4.17
C GLY A 84 2.32 -11.91 -5.20
N GLU A 85 1.00 -12.08 -5.09
CA GLU A 85 0.02 -11.38 -5.91
C GLU A 85 -0.82 -10.42 -5.06
N ILE A 86 -1.07 -9.24 -5.61
CA ILE A 86 -1.93 -8.22 -5.03
C ILE A 86 -3.30 -8.34 -5.68
N GLU A 87 -4.33 -8.57 -4.89
CA GLU A 87 -5.72 -8.34 -5.27
C GLU A 87 -6.17 -6.99 -4.70
N ALA A 88 -6.37 -6.01 -5.57
CA ALA A 88 -6.88 -4.70 -5.21
C ALA A 88 -8.39 -4.65 -5.50
N THR A 89 -9.19 -4.19 -4.55
CA THR A 89 -10.66 -4.21 -4.63
C THR A 89 -11.25 -2.82 -4.40
N ALA A 90 -12.23 -2.49 -5.23
CA ALA A 90 -13.02 -1.28 -5.14
C ALA A 90 -14.21 -1.43 -4.20
N ILE A 91 -14.76 -0.29 -3.79
CA ILE A 91 -15.94 -0.18 -2.92
C ILE A 91 -17.16 -0.94 -3.48
N ASN A 92 -17.23 -1.12 -4.80
CA ASN A 92 -18.30 -1.87 -5.48
C ASN A 92 -17.95 -3.36 -5.70
N ASP A 93 -16.95 -3.88 -5.01
CA ASP A 93 -16.46 -5.25 -5.07
C ASP A 93 -15.87 -5.69 -6.42
N TYR A 94 -15.61 -4.75 -7.33
CA TYR A 94 -14.76 -5.01 -8.49
C TYR A 94 -13.31 -5.15 -8.05
N SER A 95 -12.62 -6.21 -8.48
CA SER A 95 -11.20 -6.43 -8.16
C SER A 95 -10.33 -6.60 -9.40
N VAL A 96 -9.06 -6.26 -9.23
CA VAL A 96 -7.98 -6.48 -10.21
C VAL A 96 -6.81 -7.16 -9.53
N THR A 97 -6.02 -7.91 -10.30
CA THR A 97 -4.81 -8.57 -9.81
C THR A 97 -3.56 -8.03 -10.48
N LEU A 98 -2.55 -7.72 -9.68
CA LEU A 98 -1.22 -7.31 -10.13
C LEU A 98 -0.15 -8.01 -9.28
N PRO A 99 1.01 -8.37 -9.87
CA PRO A 99 2.07 -9.01 -9.10
C PRO A 99 2.75 -7.99 -8.20
N VAL A 100 3.27 -8.42 -7.04
CA VAL A 100 4.09 -7.55 -6.16
C VAL A 100 5.30 -6.99 -6.89
N SER A 101 5.80 -7.68 -7.92
CA SER A 101 6.89 -7.19 -8.78
C SER A 101 6.60 -5.89 -9.53
N ASP A 102 5.33 -5.51 -9.70
CA ASP A 102 4.96 -4.21 -10.30
C ASP A 102 5.27 -3.04 -9.35
N ALA A 103 5.39 -3.29 -8.04
CA ALA A 103 5.69 -2.30 -7.02
C ALA A 103 7.18 -1.90 -7.07
N THR A 104 7.53 -1.08 -8.06
CA THR A 104 8.90 -0.59 -8.30
C THR A 104 9.09 0.87 -7.83
N VAL A 105 10.34 1.36 -7.86
CA VAL A 105 10.68 2.74 -7.42
C VAL A 105 10.04 3.82 -8.31
N ASP A 106 9.84 3.51 -9.60
CA ASP A 106 9.17 4.38 -10.57
C ASP A 106 7.80 3.80 -10.98
N GLY A 107 7.21 3.04 -10.04
CA GLY A 107 6.03 2.21 -10.25
C GLY A 107 4.71 2.91 -9.93
N PRO A 108 3.64 2.12 -9.73
CA PRO A 108 2.33 2.66 -9.38
C PRO A 108 2.33 3.24 -7.97
N ILE A 109 1.46 4.23 -7.77
CA ILE A 109 1.13 4.79 -6.46
C ILE A 109 -0.30 4.39 -6.08
N VAL A 110 -0.57 4.34 -4.77
CA VAL A 110 -1.92 4.42 -4.19
C VAL A 110 -2.24 5.90 -4.01
N ALA A 111 -2.84 6.51 -5.03
CA ALA A 111 -3.18 7.93 -5.06
C ALA A 111 -4.37 8.24 -4.16
N TYR A 112 -4.29 9.34 -3.41
CA TYR A 112 -5.40 9.92 -2.64
C TYR A 112 -5.76 11.35 -3.10
N LEU A 113 -4.86 12.04 -3.82
CA LEU A 113 -5.14 13.30 -4.52
C LEU A 113 -5.15 13.12 -6.04
N LEU A 114 -6.05 13.88 -6.68
CA LEU A 114 -6.08 14.11 -8.13
C LEU A 114 -6.15 15.62 -8.35
N ASN A 115 -5.17 16.17 -9.05
CA ASN A 115 -5.01 17.61 -9.32
C ASN A 115 -5.09 18.45 -8.04
N GLY A 116 -4.35 18.04 -7.01
CA GLY A 116 -4.26 18.74 -5.71
C GLY A 116 -5.51 18.64 -4.83
N SER A 117 -6.52 17.85 -5.22
CA SER A 117 -7.77 17.69 -4.46
C SER A 117 -8.00 16.24 -4.05
N LEU A 118 -8.51 16.02 -2.83
CA LEU A 118 -8.88 14.68 -2.35
C LEU A 118 -9.94 14.07 -3.27
N MET A 119 -9.70 12.82 -3.68
CA MET A 119 -10.65 12.11 -4.53
C MET A 119 -11.87 11.69 -3.71
N SER A 120 -13.06 12.17 -4.10
CA SER A 120 -14.31 11.78 -3.44
C SER A 120 -14.83 10.43 -3.93
N ARG A 121 -15.62 9.75 -3.08
CA ARG A 121 -16.33 8.49 -3.44
C ARG A 121 -17.28 8.63 -4.62
N ARG A 122 -17.83 9.82 -4.88
CA ARG A 122 -18.68 10.08 -6.06
C ARG A 122 -17.86 10.28 -7.34
N GLY A 123 -16.58 10.61 -7.19
CA GLY A 123 -15.61 10.65 -8.28
C GLY A 123 -14.83 9.35 -8.37
N LYS A 124 -13.52 9.44 -8.66
CA LYS A 124 -12.61 8.30 -8.76
C LYS A 124 -11.95 7.92 -7.42
N GLY A 125 -12.49 8.37 -6.29
CA GLY A 125 -11.91 8.16 -4.96
C GLY A 125 -12.62 7.08 -4.13
N PRO A 126 -12.09 6.70 -2.98
CA PRO A 126 -11.11 7.47 -2.22
C PRO A 126 -9.68 7.25 -2.69
N LEU A 127 -9.37 6.06 -3.20
CA LEU A 127 -8.02 5.71 -3.62
C LEU A 127 -8.00 5.20 -5.07
N TRP A 128 -6.85 5.38 -5.71
CA TRP A 128 -6.59 4.85 -7.04
C TRP A 128 -5.18 4.26 -7.14
N ILE A 129 -5.05 2.98 -7.48
CA ILE A 129 -3.78 2.43 -7.99
C ILE A 129 -3.59 2.92 -9.42
N VAL A 130 -2.60 3.78 -9.63
CA VAL A 130 -2.33 4.43 -10.91
C VAL A 130 -0.84 4.40 -11.23
N TYR A 131 -0.51 4.07 -12.48
CA TYR A 131 0.86 4.02 -12.98
C TYR A 131 1.24 5.34 -13.67
N PRO A 132 2.53 5.71 -13.69
CA PRO A 132 3.01 6.87 -14.44
C PRO A 132 3.13 6.54 -15.93
N TYR A 133 2.01 6.37 -16.63
CA TYR A 133 1.99 5.85 -18.01
C TYR A 133 2.89 6.62 -18.98
N ASP A 134 3.00 7.93 -18.81
CA ASP A 134 3.81 8.79 -19.67
C ASP A 134 5.32 8.76 -19.36
N SER A 135 5.75 8.18 -18.24
CA SER A 135 7.17 8.09 -17.89
C SER A 135 7.88 6.93 -18.60
N ASN A 136 7.17 5.84 -18.88
CA ASN A 136 7.73 4.65 -19.49
C ASN A 136 6.72 3.97 -20.43
N PRO A 137 7.04 3.76 -21.72
CA PRO A 137 6.17 3.03 -22.65
C PRO A 137 5.77 1.62 -22.19
N SER A 138 6.54 0.96 -21.31
CA SER A 138 6.16 -0.34 -20.76
C SER A 138 4.87 -0.29 -19.92
N TYR A 139 4.51 0.88 -19.38
CA TYR A 139 3.24 1.08 -18.68
C TYR A 139 2.07 1.32 -19.62
N LYS A 140 2.29 1.57 -20.92
CA LYS A 140 1.23 1.80 -21.92
C LYS A 140 0.78 0.50 -22.60
N THR A 141 0.41 -0.48 -21.79
CA THR A 141 -0.10 -1.77 -22.26
C THR A 141 -1.48 -2.04 -21.69
N GLU A 142 -2.31 -2.78 -22.43
CA GLU A 142 -3.66 -3.15 -21.98
C GLU A 142 -3.63 -3.83 -20.59
N THR A 143 -2.65 -4.69 -20.35
CA THR A 143 -2.45 -5.36 -19.05
C THR A 143 -2.18 -4.38 -17.91
N ILE A 144 -1.34 -3.36 -18.11
CA ILE A 144 -1.07 -2.38 -17.06
C ILE A 144 -2.27 -1.45 -16.84
N TYR A 145 -2.96 -1.05 -17.92
CA TYR A 145 -4.21 -0.31 -17.80
C TYR A 145 -5.27 -1.10 -17.04
N SER A 146 -5.41 -2.41 -17.28
CA SER A 146 -6.38 -3.25 -16.57
C SER A 146 -6.05 -3.47 -15.09
N ARG A 147 -4.79 -3.24 -14.67
CA ARG A 147 -4.34 -3.32 -13.26
C ARG A 147 -4.63 -2.06 -12.46
N SER A 148 -5.08 -1.00 -13.12
CA SER A 148 -5.41 0.26 -12.45
C SER A 148 -6.84 0.24 -11.95
N ILE A 149 -7.03 0.64 -10.71
CA ILE A 149 -8.33 0.54 -10.03
C ILE A 149 -8.57 1.78 -9.18
N TRP A 150 -9.66 2.47 -9.47
CA TRP A 150 -10.13 3.62 -8.70
C TRP A 150 -11.26 3.21 -7.76
N GLN A 151 -11.66 4.13 -6.88
CA GLN A 151 -12.61 3.83 -5.80
C GLN A 151 -12.17 2.63 -4.96
N MET A 152 -10.86 2.42 -4.84
CA MET A 152 -10.26 1.33 -4.09
C MET A 152 -10.35 1.58 -2.58
N ASP A 153 -10.65 0.54 -1.81
CA ASP A 153 -10.63 0.57 -0.35
C ASP A 153 -9.97 -0.68 0.28
N ARG A 154 -9.60 -1.68 -0.52
CA ARG A 154 -8.98 -2.92 -0.02
C ARG A 154 -7.85 -3.42 -0.91
N ILE A 155 -6.83 -3.98 -0.26
CA ILE A 155 -5.71 -4.70 -0.86
C ILE A 155 -5.56 -6.03 -0.11
N ALA A 156 -5.43 -7.14 -0.84
CA ALA A 156 -5.05 -8.42 -0.28
C ALA A 156 -3.78 -8.93 -0.96
N VAL A 157 -2.79 -9.35 -0.19
CA VAL A 157 -1.58 -10.03 -0.70
C VAL A 157 -1.75 -11.53 -0.50
N LYS A 158 -1.56 -12.29 -1.57
CA LYS A 158 -1.69 -13.75 -1.63
C LYS A 158 -0.35 -14.43 -1.91
#